data_AF-A0A7Y2NTU0-F1
#
_entry.id   AF-A0A7Y2NTU0-F1
#
_cell.length_a   1.000
_cell.length_b   1.000
_cell.length_c   1.000
_cell.angle_alpha   90.00
_cell.angle_beta   90.00
_cell.angle_gamma   90.00
#
_symmetry.space_group_name_H-M   'P 1'
#
loop_
_entity.id
_entity.type
_entity.pdbx_description
1 polymer ?
#
loop_
_entity_poly.entity_id
_entity_poly.type
_entity_poly.pdbx_seq_one_letter_code
_entity_poly.pdbx_strand_id
1 'polypeptide(L)'
;MAMDKAMRGGPLVASFPVDLGDQIMLATSTGQSIRVPVEGISFRSRSAGGVKVFNTSKGEEVVSVAWIAESDDEPEDGETSDDAGDAQV
;
A
#
# COMPACT_ATOMS: atom_id res chain seq x y z
N MET A 1 -8.88 -8.30 -23.49
CA MET A 1 -9.47 -8.28 -22.13
C MET A 1 -8.58 -7.47 -21.20
N ALA A 2 -9.08 -7.05 -20.04
CA ALA A 2 -8.65 -5.88 -19.26
C ALA A 2 -7.14 -5.71 -18.99
N MET A 3 -6.35 -6.77 -19.06
CA MET A 3 -4.89 -6.69 -19.01
C MET A 3 -4.37 -7.83 -19.89
N ASP A 4 -3.71 -7.50 -21.00
CA ASP A 4 -3.08 -8.49 -21.89
C ASP A 4 -1.73 -8.92 -21.31
N LYS A 5 -1.33 -10.19 -21.46
CA LYS A 5 0.00 -10.68 -21.05
C LYS A 5 1.14 -9.92 -21.76
N ALA A 6 0.86 -9.33 -22.92
CA ALA A 6 1.81 -8.50 -23.66
C ALA A 6 2.00 -7.09 -23.07
N MET A 7 1.22 -6.70 -22.04
CA MET A 7 1.33 -5.39 -21.42
C MET A 7 2.60 -5.29 -20.55
N ARG A 8 3.11 -4.06 -20.44
CA ARG A 8 4.40 -3.71 -19.83
C ARG A 8 4.57 -4.16 -18.36
N GLY A 9 3.48 -4.49 -17.68
CA GLY A 9 3.41 -4.86 -16.27
C GLY A 9 3.50 -6.35 -15.95
N GLY A 10 3.57 -7.24 -16.95
CA GLY A 10 3.61 -8.69 -16.71
C GLY A 10 2.26 -9.29 -16.28
N PRO A 11 2.25 -10.44 -15.60
CA PRO A 11 1.01 -11.10 -15.18
C PRO A 11 0.28 -10.29 -14.10
N LEU A 12 -1.05 -10.42 -14.07
CA LEU A 12 -1.85 -9.86 -12.98
C LEU A 12 -1.64 -10.63 -11.69
N VAL A 13 -1.28 -9.91 -10.64
CA VAL A 13 -1.08 -10.48 -9.29
C VAL A 13 -2.36 -10.39 -8.46
N ALA A 14 -3.08 -9.26 -8.54
CA ALA A 14 -4.32 -9.04 -7.80
C ALA A 14 -5.26 -8.07 -8.52
N SER A 15 -6.55 -8.14 -8.20
CA SER A 15 -7.56 -7.16 -8.61
C SER A 15 -8.66 -7.11 -7.56
N PHE A 16 -8.95 -5.91 -7.08
CA PHE A 16 -9.99 -5.65 -6.09
C PHE A 16 -10.58 -4.26 -6.36
N PRO A 17 -11.86 -4.03 -6.02
CA PRO A 17 -12.41 -2.68 -5.96
C PRO A 17 -11.73 -1.88 -4.84
N VAL A 18 -11.60 -0.57 -5.02
CA VAL A 18 -11.04 0.36 -4.04
C VAL A 18 -11.83 1.67 -4.09
N ASP A 19 -11.88 2.35 -2.94
CA ASP A 19 -12.31 3.74 -2.82
C ASP A 19 -11.08 4.67 -2.79
N LEU A 20 -11.28 5.99 -2.96
CA LEU A 20 -10.17 6.94 -3.08
C LEU A 20 -9.37 7.12 -1.78
N GLY A 21 -10.01 6.95 -0.60
CA GLY A 21 -9.33 6.98 0.71
C GLY A 21 -8.54 5.72 1.01
N ASP A 22 -8.77 4.64 0.28
CA ASP A 22 -8.10 3.37 0.56
C ASP A 22 -6.59 3.44 0.32
N GLN A 23 -5.90 2.45 0.88
CA GLN A 23 -4.48 2.25 0.67
C GLN A 23 -4.22 0.84 0.15
N ILE A 24 -3.14 0.69 -0.59
CA ILE A 24 -2.62 -0.63 -0.97
C ILE A 24 -1.24 -0.84 -0.35
N MET A 25 -0.97 -2.08 0.02
CA MET A 25 0.33 -2.50 0.52
C MET A 25 0.91 -3.54 -0.43
N LEU A 26 2.10 -3.25 -0.95
CA LEU A 26 2.84 -4.09 -1.88
C LEU A 26 3.95 -4.79 -1.09
N ALA A 27 4.11 -6.10 -1.27
CA ALA A 27 5.25 -6.84 -0.74
C ALA A 27 6.12 -7.34 -1.89
N THR A 28 7.43 -7.13 -1.78
CA THR A 28 8.40 -7.61 -2.76
C THR A 28 9.08 -8.90 -2.30
N SER A 29 9.69 -9.60 -3.26
CA SER A 29 10.51 -10.80 -3.02
C SER A 29 11.67 -10.60 -2.03
N THR A 30 12.11 -9.35 -1.80
CA THR A 30 13.18 -9.02 -0.85
C THR A 30 12.68 -8.76 0.58
N GLY A 31 11.35 -8.82 0.79
CA GLY A 31 10.72 -8.50 2.07
C GLY A 31 10.44 -7.00 2.25
N GLN A 32 10.64 -6.16 1.23
CA GLN A 32 10.24 -4.76 1.30
C GLN A 32 8.73 -4.62 1.19
N SER A 33 8.14 -3.89 2.14
CA SER A 33 6.73 -3.51 2.13
C SER A 33 6.57 -2.03 1.78
N ILE A 34 5.69 -1.71 0.83
CA ILE A 34 5.44 -0.33 0.39
C ILE A 34 3.94 -0.05 0.51
N ARG A 35 3.59 0.98 1.28
CA ARG A 35 2.21 1.46 1.42
C ARG A 35 1.99 2.64 0.47
N VAL A 36 0.90 2.60 -0.28
CA VAL A 36 0.58 3.61 -1.29
C VAL A 36 -0.89 4.01 -1.16
N PRO A 37 -1.20 5.30 -0.92
CA PRO A 37 -2.57 5.81 -0.98
C PRO A 37 -3.14 5.70 -2.39
N VAL A 38 -4.39 5.25 -2.52
CA VAL A 38 -5.06 5.12 -3.82
C VAL A 38 -5.22 6.48 -4.50
N GLU A 39 -5.51 7.54 -3.75
CA GLU A 39 -5.59 8.92 -4.27
C GLU A 39 -4.32 9.36 -5.02
N GLY A 40 -3.14 8.85 -4.63
CA GLY A 40 -1.87 9.15 -5.30
C GLY A 40 -1.65 8.42 -6.63
N ILE A 41 -2.51 7.48 -6.99
CA ILE A 41 -2.37 6.65 -8.19
C ILE A 41 -3.18 7.25 -9.36
N SER A 42 -2.50 7.54 -10.47
CA SER A 42 -3.16 8.10 -11.66
C SER A 42 -4.23 7.16 -12.24
N PHE A 43 -5.47 7.65 -12.32
CA PHE A 43 -6.57 6.94 -12.96
C PHE A 43 -6.36 6.82 -14.48
N ARG A 44 -6.42 5.59 -14.99
CA ARG A 44 -6.27 5.27 -16.42
C ARG A 44 -7.30 4.24 -16.85
N SER A 45 -7.72 4.31 -18.11
CA SER A 45 -8.56 3.26 -18.70
C SER A 45 -7.80 1.93 -18.76
N ARG A 46 -8.55 0.82 -18.78
CA ARG A 46 -7.97 -0.54 -18.92
C ARG A 46 -7.17 -0.72 -20.21
N SER A 47 -7.49 0.03 -21.26
CA SER A 47 -6.76 0.02 -22.54
C SER A 47 -5.47 0.84 -22.53
N ALA A 48 -5.25 1.69 -21.52
CA ALA A 48 -4.09 2.58 -21.45
C ALA A 48 -2.83 1.93 -20.81
N GLY A 49 -2.89 0.65 -20.43
CA GLY A 49 -1.73 -0.12 -19.98
C GLY A 49 -1.27 0.12 -18.54
N GLY A 50 -2.03 0.89 -17.77
CA GLY A 50 -1.75 1.16 -16.36
C GLY A 50 -0.62 2.18 -16.12
N VAL A 51 -0.25 2.36 -14.86
CA VAL A 51 0.85 3.23 -14.44
C VAL A 51 1.82 2.46 -13.55
N LYS A 52 3.07 2.91 -13.54
CA LYS A 52 4.06 2.39 -12.60
C LYS A 52 3.92 3.14 -11.28
N VAL A 53 3.60 2.42 -10.22
CA VAL A 53 3.45 2.98 -8.87
C VAL A 53 4.81 3.20 -8.20
N PHE A 54 5.78 2.29 -8.40
CA PHE A 54 7.14 2.41 -7.87
C PHE A 54 8.15 1.65 -8.74
N ASN A 55 9.45 1.89 -8.53
CA ASN A 55 10.52 1.14 -9.20
C ASN A 55 11.02 0.02 -8.27
N THR A 56 11.04 -1.22 -8.76
CA THR A 56 11.74 -2.31 -8.09
C THR A 56 13.23 -2.28 -8.40
N SER A 57 14.04 -2.83 -7.51
CA SER A 57 15.46 -3.08 -7.76
C SER A 57 15.66 -4.11 -8.87
N LYS A 58 16.89 -4.22 -9.39
CA LYS A 58 17.19 -5.22 -10.43
C LYS A 58 16.97 -6.64 -9.89
N GLY A 59 16.08 -7.38 -10.54
CA GLY A 59 15.73 -8.76 -10.15
C GLY A 59 14.73 -8.85 -9.00
N GLU A 60 14.22 -7.73 -8.52
CA GLU A 60 13.16 -7.67 -7.52
C GLU A 60 11.79 -7.59 -8.20
N GLU A 61 10.89 -8.46 -7.74
CA GLU A 61 9.50 -8.49 -8.17
C GLU A 61 8.52 -8.30 -7.01
N VAL A 62 7.33 -7.81 -7.32
CA VAL A 62 6.18 -7.76 -6.40
C VAL A 62 5.57 -9.15 -6.32
N VAL A 63 5.50 -9.69 -5.11
CA VAL A 63 5.00 -11.06 -4.86
C VAL A 63 3.60 -11.06 -4.25
N SER A 64 3.17 -9.96 -3.63
CA SER A 64 1.83 -9.85 -3.04
C SER A 64 1.35 -8.40 -3.00
N VAL A 65 0.03 -8.25 -3.06
CA VAL A 65 -0.67 -6.97 -2.88
C VAL A 65 -1.82 -7.18 -1.91
N ALA A 66 -1.87 -6.36 -0.86
CA ALA A 66 -2.98 -6.29 0.07
C ALA A 66 -3.71 -4.94 -0.08
N TRP A 67 -5.03 -4.98 0.03
CA TRP A 67 -5.88 -3.80 0.13
C TRP A 67 -6.13 -3.48 1.60
N ILE A 68 -6.10 -2.20 1.93
CA ILE A 68 -6.36 -1.67 3.27
C ILE A 68 -7.48 -0.64 3.09
N ALA A 69 -8.66 -0.98 3.57
CA ALA A 69 -9.76 -0.02 3.65
C ALA A 69 -9.36 1.11 4.59
N GLU A 70 -9.65 2.35 4.21
CA GLU A 70 -9.55 3.47 5.16
C GLU A 70 -10.57 3.21 6.28
N SER A 71 -10.08 2.94 7.48
CA SER A 71 -10.88 2.97 8.69
C SER A 71 -10.54 4.28 9.40
N ASP A 72 -11.56 4.91 9.97
CA ASP A 72 -11.49 6.13 10.79
C ASP A 72 -10.67 5.80 12.08
N ASP A 73 -9.37 5.53 11.93
CA ASP A 73 -8.44 5.46 13.04
C ASP A 73 -8.06 6.91 13.38
N GLU A 74 -8.90 7.52 14.22
CA GLU A 74 -8.47 8.61 15.09
C GLU A 74 -7.12 8.23 15.71
N PRO A 75 -6.13 9.15 15.77
CA PRO A 75 -4.91 8.86 16.49
C PRO A 75 -5.25 8.69 17.97
N GLU A 76 -5.29 7.45 18.44
CA GLU A 76 -5.17 7.15 19.87
C GLU A 76 -3.73 7.51 20.29
N ASP A 77 -3.51 8.79 20.56
CA ASP A 77 -2.37 9.26 21.36
C ASP A 77 -2.60 8.74 22.80
N GLY A 78 -2.23 7.48 23.00
CA GLY A 78 -2.12 6.85 24.31
C GLY A 78 -0.93 7.43 25.07
N GLU A 79 -1.04 8.67 25.52
CA GLU A 79 -0.13 9.23 26.53
C GLU A 79 -0.43 8.53 27.86
N THR A 80 0.32 7.45 28.11
CA THR A 80 0.37 6.77 29.40
C THR A 80 0.82 7.78 30.46
N SER A 81 -0.02 7.99 31.47
CA SER A 81 0.34 8.71 32.68
C SER A 81 1.38 7.90 33.47
N ASP A 82 2.65 8.31 33.40
CA ASP A 82 3.65 7.89 34.38
C ASP A 82 3.45 8.69 35.67
N ASP A 83 2.62 8.12 36.56
CA ASP A 83 2.62 8.40 37.99
C ASP A 83 3.93 7.87 38.59
N ALA A 84 4.94 8.75 38.71
CA ALA A 84 6.13 8.50 39.49
C ALA A 84 6.04 9.35 40.77
N GLY A 85 5.44 8.76 41.81
CA GLY A 85 5.68 9.20 43.18
C GLY A 85 7.16 9.02 43.53
N ASP A 86 7.79 10.08 44.03
CA ASP A 86 9.00 9.93 44.86
C ASP A 86 8.84 10.77 46.13
N ALA A 87 8.94 10.06 47.24
CA ALA A 87 8.99 10.63 48.57
C ALA A 87 10.39 11.16 48.86
N GLN A 88 10.47 12.18 49.72
CA GLN A 88 11.49 12.41 50.78
C GLN A 88 12.19 13.78 50.74
N VAL A 89 11.85 14.65 51.71
CA VAL A 89 12.72 15.05 52.84
C VAL A 89 11.93 15.88 53.86
#